data_AF-A0A7S3RS91-F1
#
_entry.id   AF-A0A7S3RS91-F1
#
_cell.length_a   1.000
_cell.length_b   1.000
_cell.length_c   1.000
_cell.angle_alpha   90.00
_cell.angle_beta   90.00
_cell.angle_gamma   90.00
#
_symmetry.space_group_name_H-M   'P 1'
#
loop_
_entity.id
_entity.type
_entity.pdbx_description
1 polymer ?
#
loop_
_entity_poly.entity_id
_entity_poly.type
_entity_poly.pdbx_seq_one_letter_code
_entity_poly.pdbx_strand_id
1 'polypeptide(L)'
;GADPIVTDADALITRDPTPFILKLLPEAQILVTSDHLMSTDDPVAETLEEPMRASNSAWNIGYFYLHHSALPAIAHWKAMCEENPTLWDQNLFKDIFKIGKLRFTESQGVSAAMRSKRLFLGYNGTVSIGILPIATFCGGHTYFVQRMPQRRGVSPYSVHTTFQYSGAVGKTHRLREAMLWLDEPSYYDP
;
A
#
# COMPACT_ATOMS: atom_id res chain seq x y z
N GLY A 1 -19.06 2.98 -9.84
CA GLY A 1 -18.57 1.58 -9.96
C GLY A 1 -18.40 1.02 -8.57
N ALA A 2 -17.87 -0.19 -8.43
CA ALA A 2 -17.37 -0.66 -7.13
C ALA A 2 -15.98 -0.09 -6.89
N ASP A 3 -15.67 0.28 -5.65
CA ASP A 3 -14.38 0.85 -5.25
C ASP A 3 -13.68 -0.12 -4.28
N PRO A 4 -13.00 -1.17 -4.79
CA PRO A 4 -12.48 -2.24 -3.97
C PRO A 4 -11.18 -1.85 -3.23
N ILE A 5 -10.96 -2.56 -2.13
CA ILE A 5 -9.62 -2.81 -1.59
C ILE A 5 -9.16 -4.14 -2.21
N VAL A 6 -8.01 -4.12 -2.86
CA VAL A 6 -7.37 -5.27 -3.50
C VAL A 6 -6.19 -5.69 -2.63
N THR A 7 -6.11 -6.99 -2.33
CA THR A 7 -5.05 -7.55 -1.50
C THR A 7 -4.48 -8.82 -2.12
N ASP A 8 -3.19 -9.05 -1.91
CA ASP A 8 -2.61 -10.38 -2.09
C ASP A 8 -3.19 -11.36 -1.07
N ALA A 9 -3.11 -12.66 -1.37
CA ALA A 9 -3.59 -13.72 -0.48
C ALA A 9 -2.86 -13.76 0.87
N ASP A 10 -1.67 -13.16 0.97
CA ASP A 10 -0.86 -13.08 2.18
C ASP A 10 -0.75 -11.67 2.78
N ALA A 11 -1.70 -10.80 2.45
CA ALA A 11 -1.92 -9.52 3.11
C ALA A 11 -3.14 -9.58 4.01
N LEU A 12 -2.92 -9.61 5.32
CA LEU A 12 -3.98 -9.74 6.32
C LEU A 12 -4.53 -8.37 6.70
N ILE A 13 -5.85 -8.20 6.67
CA ILE A 13 -6.53 -7.04 7.26
C ILE A 13 -6.72 -7.30 8.75
N THR A 14 -6.01 -6.57 9.60
CA THR A 14 -5.98 -6.76 11.06
C THR A 14 -6.84 -5.73 11.81
N ARG A 15 -7.21 -4.63 11.15
CA ARG A 15 -8.11 -3.59 11.66
C ARG A 15 -8.89 -3.01 10.48
N ASP A 16 -10.16 -2.65 10.69
CA ASP A 16 -11.02 -2.06 9.66
C ASP A 16 -10.37 -0.80 9.03
N PRO A 17 -9.96 -0.84 7.74
CA PRO A 17 -9.31 0.28 7.07
C PRO A 17 -10.30 1.31 6.51
N THR A 18 -11.61 1.01 6.50
CA THR A 18 -12.63 1.85 5.87
C THR A 18 -12.63 3.28 6.42
N PRO A 19 -12.58 3.54 7.75
CA PRO A 19 -12.54 4.90 8.27
C PRO A 19 -11.32 5.70 7.80
N PHE A 20 -10.16 5.04 7.63
CA PHE A 20 -8.96 5.70 7.12
C PHE A 20 -9.12 6.11 5.65
N ILE A 21 -9.63 5.19 4.82
CA ILE A 21 -9.84 5.44 3.38
C ILE A 21 -10.88 6.54 3.15
N LEU A 22 -11.99 6.52 3.89
CA LEU A 22 -13.07 7.51 3.73
C LEU A 22 -12.61 8.94 4.01
N LYS A 23 -11.63 9.15 4.92
CA LYS A 23 -11.02 10.48 5.16
C LYS A 23 -10.34 11.04 3.91
N LEU A 24 -9.90 10.18 3.00
CA LEU A 24 -9.13 10.54 1.81
C LEU A 24 -10.01 10.80 0.59
N LEU A 25 -11.29 10.41 0.65
CA LEU A 25 -12.27 10.64 -0.41
C LEU A 25 -12.87 12.07 -0.33
N PRO A 26 -13.36 12.61 -1.46
CA PRO A 26 -13.35 12.04 -2.81
C PRO A 26 -12.03 12.22 -3.57
N GLU A 27 -11.02 12.85 -2.97
CA GLU A 27 -9.80 13.24 -3.68
C GLU A 27 -8.86 12.08 -4.02
N ALA A 28 -8.89 10.96 -3.30
CA ALA A 28 -8.03 9.82 -3.57
C ALA A 28 -8.67 8.83 -4.55
N GLN A 29 -7.95 8.50 -5.62
CA GLN A 29 -8.37 7.48 -6.58
C GLN A 29 -7.59 6.17 -6.47
N ILE A 30 -6.32 6.25 -6.03
CA ILE A 30 -5.49 5.08 -5.72
C ILE A 30 -4.77 5.32 -4.39
N LEU A 31 -4.82 4.34 -3.50
CA LEU A 31 -3.95 4.30 -2.31
C LEU A 31 -3.14 3.01 -2.36
N VAL A 32 -1.82 3.09 -2.32
CA VAL A 32 -0.94 1.93 -2.51
C VAL A 32 0.10 1.88 -1.40
N THR A 33 0.53 0.69 -0.98
CA THR A 33 1.63 0.56 -0.03
C THR A 33 2.98 0.74 -0.73
N SER A 34 4.08 0.75 0.04
CA SER A 34 5.43 0.80 -0.51
C SER A 34 6.37 -0.10 0.27
N ASP A 35 7.43 -0.57 -0.39
CA ASP A 35 8.53 -1.29 0.26
C ASP A 35 9.58 -0.29 0.82
N HIS A 36 9.17 0.94 1.14
CA HIS A 36 10.03 1.88 1.83
C HIS A 36 10.32 1.40 3.25
N LEU A 37 11.45 1.81 3.83
CA LEU A 37 11.91 1.35 5.14
C LEU A 37 11.91 2.45 6.21
N MET A 38 11.46 3.65 5.84
CA MET A 38 11.38 4.81 6.72
C MET A 38 10.00 5.43 6.60
N SER A 39 9.25 5.42 7.69
CA SER A 39 7.93 6.04 7.72
C SER A 39 8.08 7.55 7.89
N THR A 40 7.19 8.29 7.25
CA THR A 40 7.12 9.75 7.14
C THR A 40 5.70 10.27 7.42
N ASP A 41 4.78 9.37 7.79
CA ASP A 41 3.46 9.69 8.27
C ASP A 41 3.51 10.33 9.67
N ASP A 42 2.41 10.98 10.03
CA ASP A 42 2.11 11.34 11.40
C ASP A 42 1.19 10.24 11.99
N PRO A 43 1.65 9.48 13.01
CA PRO A 43 0.85 8.41 13.60
C PRO A 43 -0.36 8.93 14.37
N VAL A 44 -0.27 10.13 14.92
CA VAL A 44 -1.34 10.72 15.74
C VAL A 44 -2.46 11.23 14.83
N ALA A 45 -2.08 11.84 13.70
CA ALA A 45 -3.03 12.31 12.70
C ALA A 45 -3.46 11.24 11.69
N GLU A 46 -2.88 10.03 11.74
CA GLU A 46 -3.08 8.94 10.78
C GLU A 46 -3.00 9.43 9.33
N THR A 47 -1.89 10.05 8.95
CA THR A 47 -1.73 10.60 7.60
C THR A 47 -1.20 9.55 6.61
N LEU A 48 -1.32 9.82 5.31
CA LEU A 48 -0.50 9.15 4.30
C LEU A 48 1.00 9.48 4.49
N GLU A 49 1.86 8.71 3.84
CA GLU A 49 3.29 9.02 3.74
C GLU A 49 3.52 10.35 2.99
N GLU A 50 4.66 11.00 3.24
CA GLU A 50 5.05 12.20 2.50
C GLU A 50 5.33 11.81 1.02
N PRO A 51 4.62 12.43 0.05
CA PRO A 51 4.64 11.99 -1.34
C PRO A 51 6.04 11.95 -1.98
N MET A 52 6.86 12.98 -1.81
CA MET A 52 8.17 13.05 -2.48
C MET A 52 9.16 12.04 -1.91
N ARG A 53 9.09 11.75 -0.62
CA ARG A 53 9.96 10.78 0.04
C ARG A 53 9.53 9.35 -0.27
N ALA A 54 8.23 9.06 -0.15
CA ALA A 54 7.73 7.70 -0.29
C ALA A 54 7.60 7.24 -1.75
N SER A 55 7.30 8.14 -2.69
CA SER A 55 7.14 7.77 -4.12
C SER A 55 8.42 7.27 -4.79
N ASN A 56 9.60 7.59 -4.25
CA ASN A 56 10.88 7.13 -4.77
C ASN A 56 11.11 5.62 -4.55
N SER A 57 10.47 5.02 -3.55
CA SER A 57 10.61 3.58 -3.23
C SER A 57 9.74 2.69 -4.10
N ALA A 58 10.01 1.39 -4.15
CA ALA A 58 9.11 0.46 -4.83
C ALA A 58 7.70 0.55 -4.24
N TRP A 59 6.69 0.61 -5.10
CA TRP A 59 5.29 0.60 -4.69
C TRP A 59 4.86 -0.85 -4.59
N ASN A 60 4.25 -1.23 -3.49
CA ASN A 60 3.82 -2.61 -3.26
C ASN A 60 2.34 -2.73 -3.59
N ILE A 61 1.98 -3.69 -4.45
CA ILE A 61 0.60 -3.87 -4.92
C ILE A 61 -0.14 -4.99 -4.18
N GLY A 62 0.45 -5.56 -3.13
CA GLY A 62 -0.20 -6.57 -2.30
C GLY A 62 -1.28 -6.00 -1.37
N TYR A 63 -1.39 -4.67 -1.29
CA TYR A 63 -2.53 -3.97 -0.69
C TYR A 63 -2.71 -2.61 -1.37
N PHE A 64 -3.85 -2.39 -2.03
CA PHE A 64 -4.21 -1.08 -2.54
C PHE A 64 -5.72 -0.84 -2.61
N TYR A 65 -6.12 0.42 -2.49
CA TYR A 65 -7.47 0.88 -2.77
C TYR A 65 -7.56 1.38 -4.21
N LEU A 66 -8.68 1.08 -4.88
CA LEU A 66 -8.96 1.50 -6.25
C LEU A 66 -10.35 2.15 -6.34
N HIS A 67 -10.40 3.44 -6.64
CA HIS A 67 -11.64 4.09 -7.06
C HIS A 67 -11.93 3.80 -8.53
N HIS A 68 -13.18 3.54 -8.87
CA HIS A 68 -13.61 3.16 -10.23
C HIS A 68 -13.25 4.19 -11.31
N SER A 69 -13.04 5.47 -10.97
CA SER A 69 -12.60 6.47 -11.94
C SER A 69 -11.18 6.23 -12.46
N ALA A 70 -10.35 5.45 -11.76
CA ALA A 70 -9.00 5.10 -12.20
C ALA A 70 -8.95 3.86 -13.10
N LEU A 71 -10.11 3.26 -13.42
CA LEU A 71 -10.20 2.09 -14.30
C LEU A 71 -9.47 2.24 -15.65
N PRO A 72 -9.45 3.40 -16.33
CA PRO A 72 -8.67 3.55 -17.55
C PRO A 72 -7.16 3.32 -17.34
N ALA A 73 -6.60 3.77 -16.20
CA ALA A 73 -5.19 3.54 -15.88
C ALA A 73 -4.94 2.07 -15.50
N ILE A 74 -5.86 1.44 -14.78
CA ILE A 74 -5.77 0.02 -14.43
C ILE A 74 -5.89 -0.88 -15.65
N ALA A 75 -6.76 -0.55 -16.61
CA ALA A 75 -6.86 -1.26 -17.87
C ALA A 75 -5.56 -1.18 -18.68
N HIS A 76 -4.90 -0.01 -18.68
CA HIS A 76 -3.58 0.16 -19.30
C HIS A 76 -2.51 -0.67 -18.59
N TRP A 77 -2.49 -0.68 -17.25
CA TRP A 77 -1.60 -1.56 -16.49
C TRP A 77 -1.81 -3.04 -16.81
N LYS A 78 -3.06 -3.51 -16.87
CA LYS A 78 -3.39 -4.88 -17.27
C LYS A 78 -2.83 -5.21 -18.66
N ALA A 79 -3.06 -4.34 -19.65
CA ALA A 79 -2.53 -4.54 -21.00
C ALA A 79 -1.00 -4.64 -21.01
N MET A 80 -0.31 -3.77 -20.25
CA MET A 80 1.15 -3.84 -20.11
C MET A 80 1.63 -5.15 -19.49
N CYS A 81 0.93 -5.69 -18.48
CA CYS A 81 1.25 -6.99 -17.90
C CYS A 81 1.07 -8.13 -18.91
N GLU A 82 0.01 -8.08 -19.73
CA GLU A 82 -0.27 -9.08 -20.78
C GLU A 82 0.77 -9.04 -21.90
N GLU A 83 1.22 -7.84 -22.28
CA GLU A 83 2.27 -7.63 -23.29
C GLU A 83 3.67 -8.00 -22.77
N ASN A 84 3.88 -7.94 -21.45
CA ASN A 84 5.18 -8.16 -20.82
C ASN A 84 5.11 -9.20 -19.70
N PRO A 85 4.79 -10.47 -20.00
CA PRO A 85 4.48 -11.50 -18.99
C PRO A 85 5.67 -11.91 -18.11
N THR A 86 6.90 -11.52 -18.46
CA THR A 86 8.11 -11.78 -17.69
C THR A 86 8.51 -10.62 -16.77
N LEU A 87 7.89 -9.45 -16.95
CA LEU A 87 8.14 -8.30 -16.10
C LEU A 87 7.25 -8.38 -14.87
N TRP A 88 7.81 -7.95 -13.74
CA TRP A 88 7.07 -7.94 -12.49
C TRP A 88 5.98 -6.86 -12.55
N ASP A 89 4.73 -7.28 -12.39
CA ASP A 89 3.52 -6.45 -12.41
C ASP A 89 3.59 -5.24 -11.46
N GLN A 90 4.23 -5.41 -10.30
CA GLN A 90 4.51 -4.34 -9.34
C GLN A 90 5.34 -3.19 -9.95
N ASN A 91 6.36 -3.52 -10.74
CA ASN A 91 7.19 -2.52 -11.41
C ASN A 91 6.39 -1.82 -12.51
N LEU A 92 5.66 -2.60 -13.32
CA LEU A 92 4.80 -2.06 -14.39
C LEU A 92 3.73 -1.12 -13.84
N PHE A 93 3.15 -1.43 -12.68
CA PHE A 93 2.16 -0.57 -12.02
C PHE A 93 2.74 0.82 -11.79
N LYS A 94 3.91 0.90 -11.15
CA LYS A 94 4.59 2.17 -10.89
C LYS A 94 4.96 2.90 -12.18
N ASP A 95 5.40 2.19 -13.21
CA ASP A 95 5.79 2.79 -14.49
C ASP A 95 4.61 3.42 -15.22
N ILE A 96 3.44 2.76 -15.24
CA ILE A 96 2.20 3.33 -15.77
C ILE A 96 1.84 4.66 -15.08
N PHE A 97 1.87 4.69 -13.73
CA PHE A 97 1.51 5.90 -13.01
C PHE A 97 2.54 7.02 -13.13
N LYS A 98 3.77 6.72 -13.57
CA LYS A 98 4.79 7.73 -13.89
C LYS A 98 4.67 8.32 -15.28
N ILE A 99 3.83 7.78 -16.18
CA ILE A 99 3.58 8.36 -17.50
C ILE A 99 3.16 9.84 -17.33
N GLY A 100 3.81 10.74 -18.06
CA GLY A 100 3.56 12.18 -17.96
C GLY A 100 4.16 12.87 -16.73
N LYS A 101 5.04 12.17 -15.99
CA LYS A 101 5.70 12.57 -14.73
C LYS A 101 4.73 12.70 -13.55
N LEU A 102 5.22 12.34 -12.37
CA LEU A 102 4.51 12.58 -11.11
C LEU A 102 4.48 14.09 -10.81
N ARG A 103 3.34 14.55 -10.29
CA ARG A 103 3.08 15.95 -9.94
C ARG A 103 2.77 16.05 -8.46
N PHE A 104 3.61 16.77 -7.73
CA PHE A 104 3.54 16.90 -6.26
C PHE A 104 2.95 18.25 -5.84
N THR A 105 3.09 18.59 -4.56
CA THR A 105 2.47 19.70 -3.82
C THR A 105 2.55 21.09 -4.47
N GLU A 106 3.43 21.35 -5.44
CA GLU A 106 3.51 22.64 -6.15
C GLU A 106 3.24 22.54 -7.65
N SER A 107 2.88 21.36 -8.13
CA SER A 107 2.65 21.12 -9.54
C SER A 107 1.22 21.47 -9.97
N GLN A 108 1.07 21.92 -11.22
CA GLN A 108 -0.23 22.21 -11.82
C GLN A 108 -1.17 20.99 -11.75
N GLY A 109 -2.38 21.22 -11.27
CA GLY A 109 -3.44 20.20 -11.13
C GLY A 109 -3.58 19.64 -9.72
N VAL A 110 -2.57 19.76 -8.85
CA VAL A 110 -2.68 19.29 -7.46
C VAL A 110 -3.42 20.34 -6.63
N SER A 111 -4.66 20.04 -6.22
CA SER A 111 -5.52 20.98 -5.47
C SER A 111 -5.09 21.14 -4.01
N ALA A 112 -5.55 22.20 -3.33
CA ALA A 112 -5.29 22.39 -1.90
C ALA A 112 -5.82 21.22 -1.03
N ALA A 113 -6.99 20.68 -1.38
CA ALA A 113 -7.56 19.52 -0.70
C ALA A 113 -6.67 18.28 -0.85
N MET A 114 -6.17 18.01 -2.06
CA MET A 114 -5.21 16.92 -2.29
C MET A 114 -3.94 17.09 -1.48
N ARG A 115 -3.37 18.30 -1.45
CA ARG A 115 -2.16 18.60 -0.67
C ARG A 115 -2.35 18.37 0.82
N SER A 116 -3.49 18.80 1.38
CA SER A 116 -3.82 18.59 2.79
C SER A 116 -3.90 17.12 3.16
N LYS A 117 -4.25 16.27 2.19
CA LYS A 117 -4.35 14.81 2.32
C LYS A 117 -3.08 14.08 1.91
N ARG A 118 -2.00 14.78 1.53
CA ARG A 118 -0.75 14.21 0.99
C ARG A 118 -0.98 13.33 -0.25
N LEU A 119 -1.88 13.77 -1.12
CA LEU A 119 -2.11 13.16 -2.43
C LEU A 119 -1.28 13.87 -3.50
N PHE A 120 -0.85 13.13 -4.50
CA PHE A 120 -0.12 13.61 -5.67
C PHE A 120 -0.77 13.07 -6.95
N LEU A 121 -0.39 13.58 -8.12
CA LEU A 121 -0.94 13.09 -9.38
C LEU A 121 0.07 12.23 -10.15
N GLY A 122 -0.44 11.17 -10.77
CA GLY A 122 0.23 10.36 -11.79
C GLY A 122 -0.62 10.23 -13.04
N TYR A 123 -0.17 9.40 -13.97
CA TYR A 123 -0.86 9.06 -15.22
C TYR A 123 -1.32 10.31 -16.00
N ASN A 124 -0.35 11.05 -16.56
CA ASN A 124 -0.56 12.33 -17.24
C ASN A 124 -1.29 13.40 -16.39
N GLY A 125 -1.25 13.26 -15.07
CA GLY A 125 -1.93 14.17 -14.14
C GLY A 125 -3.42 13.91 -13.98
N THR A 126 -3.90 12.72 -14.37
CA THR A 126 -5.33 12.36 -14.35
C THR A 126 -5.74 11.47 -13.20
N VAL A 127 -4.77 10.84 -12.52
CA VAL A 127 -5.01 9.96 -11.37
C VAL A 127 -4.35 10.51 -10.12
N SER A 128 -5.14 10.69 -9.08
CA SER A 128 -4.71 11.04 -7.72
C SER A 128 -4.28 9.79 -6.94
N ILE A 129 -3.10 9.87 -6.34
CA ILE A 129 -2.41 8.74 -5.71
C ILE A 129 -1.98 9.14 -4.31
N GLY A 130 -2.09 8.21 -3.37
CA GLY A 130 -1.56 8.30 -2.03
C GLY A 130 -0.70 7.08 -1.70
N ILE A 131 0.39 7.27 -0.94
CA ILE A 131 1.17 6.15 -0.39
C ILE A 131 0.74 5.90 1.05
N LEU A 132 0.27 4.69 1.32
CA LEU A 132 -0.22 4.27 2.62
C LEU A 132 0.94 4.22 3.65
N PRO A 133 0.69 4.60 4.91
CA PRO A 133 1.69 4.63 5.96
C PRO A 133 2.24 3.24 6.29
N ILE A 134 3.54 3.02 6.10
CA ILE A 134 4.17 1.68 6.22
C ILE A 134 4.22 1.15 7.67
N ALA A 135 3.91 2.02 8.65
CA ALA A 135 3.77 1.66 10.05
C ALA A 135 2.40 1.09 10.42
N THR A 136 1.36 1.34 9.61
CA THR A 136 0.02 0.79 9.84
C THR A 136 -0.52 -0.02 8.66
N PHE A 137 0.03 0.13 7.45
CA PHE A 137 -0.13 -0.78 6.32
C PHE A 137 1.22 -1.44 6.05
N CYS A 138 1.56 -2.42 6.88
CA CYS A 138 2.91 -2.92 6.99
C CYS A 138 3.27 -3.92 5.90
N GLY A 139 4.49 -3.81 5.38
CA GLY A 139 5.15 -4.90 4.65
C GLY A 139 5.90 -5.83 5.60
N GLY A 140 6.49 -6.89 5.06
CA GLY A 140 7.13 -7.91 5.88
C GLY A 140 8.33 -7.37 6.66
N HIS A 141 9.13 -6.51 6.04
CA HIS A 141 10.26 -5.89 6.73
C HIS A 141 9.81 -4.92 7.83
N THR A 142 8.78 -4.10 7.59
CA THR A 142 8.36 -3.08 8.56
C THR A 142 7.64 -3.69 9.77
N TYR A 143 6.90 -4.78 9.56
CA TYR A 143 6.23 -5.50 10.65
C TYR A 143 7.17 -6.45 11.40
N PHE A 144 7.79 -7.42 10.71
CA PHE A 144 8.48 -8.53 11.39
C PHE A 144 9.92 -8.19 11.80
N VAL A 145 10.63 -7.39 10.99
CA VAL A 145 12.06 -7.07 11.23
C VAL A 145 12.18 -5.79 12.07
N GLN A 146 11.62 -4.69 11.59
CA GLN A 146 11.72 -3.40 12.28
C GLN A 146 10.79 -3.30 13.49
N ARG A 147 9.74 -4.14 13.55
CA ARG A 147 8.68 -4.09 14.57
C ARG A 147 8.11 -2.67 14.70
N MET A 148 7.93 -2.02 13.55
CA MET A 148 7.60 -0.60 13.46
C MET A 148 6.29 -0.26 14.19
N PRO A 149 5.17 -0.98 14.01
CA PRO A 149 3.96 -0.69 14.75
C PRO A 149 4.14 -0.85 16.27
N GLN A 150 4.86 -1.88 16.72
CA GLN A 150 5.11 -2.12 18.15
C GLN A 150 5.97 -1.02 18.77
N ARG A 151 7.03 -0.59 18.06
CA ARG A 151 7.90 0.50 18.52
C ARG A 151 7.19 1.86 18.55
N ARG A 152 6.20 2.05 17.69
CA ARG A 152 5.39 3.28 17.62
C ARG A 152 4.13 3.23 18.49
N GLY A 153 3.79 2.08 19.07
CA GLY A 153 2.57 1.88 19.85
C GLY A 153 1.29 2.02 19.02
N VAL A 154 1.33 1.63 17.74
CA VAL A 154 0.17 1.71 16.83
C VAL A 154 -0.31 0.33 16.40
N SER A 155 -1.61 0.20 16.18
CA SER A 155 -2.22 -1.03 15.65
C SER A 155 -2.33 -0.96 14.11
N PRO A 156 -1.76 -1.92 13.38
CA PRO A 156 -1.82 -1.92 11.93
C PRO A 156 -3.23 -2.21 11.41
N TYR A 157 -3.56 -1.60 10.28
CA TYR A 157 -4.68 -1.94 9.41
C TYR A 157 -4.40 -3.20 8.60
N SER A 158 -3.16 -3.35 8.13
CA SER A 158 -2.77 -4.49 7.31
C SER A 158 -1.34 -4.95 7.61
N VAL A 159 -1.12 -6.26 7.49
CA VAL A 159 0.20 -6.90 7.55
C VAL A 159 0.37 -7.79 6.32
N HIS A 160 1.23 -7.38 5.40
CA HIS A 160 1.62 -8.15 4.23
C HIS A 160 2.95 -8.86 4.51
N THR A 161 3.00 -10.19 4.36
CA THR A 161 4.21 -10.95 4.72
C THR A 161 5.38 -10.73 3.74
N THR A 162 5.11 -10.36 2.49
CA THR A 162 6.10 -10.09 1.43
C THR A 162 7.19 -11.17 1.34
N PHE A 163 8.35 -10.87 0.74
CA PHE A 163 9.46 -11.82 0.53
C PHE A 163 9.82 -12.61 1.78
N GLN A 164 9.49 -13.90 1.77
CA GLN A 164 9.74 -14.80 2.88
C GLN A 164 10.31 -16.13 2.39
N TYR A 165 11.35 -16.59 3.10
CA TYR A 165 11.98 -17.88 2.86
C TYR A 165 10.95 -19.02 2.97
N SER A 166 11.10 -20.08 2.17
CA SER A 166 10.14 -21.19 2.08
C SER A 166 8.72 -20.82 1.60
N GLY A 167 8.55 -19.69 0.91
CA GLY A 167 7.31 -19.33 0.24
C GLY A 167 6.11 -19.31 1.19
N ALA A 168 4.98 -19.88 0.76
CA ALA A 168 3.74 -19.89 1.53
C ALA A 168 3.91 -20.48 2.95
N VAL A 169 4.62 -21.60 3.09
CA VAL A 169 4.85 -22.26 4.39
C VAL A 169 5.60 -21.34 5.33
N GLY A 170 6.67 -20.70 4.87
CA GLY A 170 7.43 -19.77 5.70
C GLY A 170 6.66 -18.48 6.01
N LYS A 171 5.76 -18.04 5.14
CA LYS A 171 4.83 -16.93 5.41
C LYS A 171 3.88 -17.30 6.55
N THR A 172 3.29 -18.50 6.52
CA THR A 172 2.46 -19.03 7.62
C THR A 172 3.22 -19.10 8.93
N HIS A 173 4.45 -19.65 8.94
CA HIS A 173 5.26 -19.69 10.17
C HIS A 173 5.55 -18.29 10.72
N ARG A 174 5.86 -17.32 9.85
CA ARG A 174 6.09 -15.94 10.27
C ARG A 174 4.84 -15.28 10.87
N LEU A 175 3.65 -15.58 10.35
CA LEU A 175 2.39 -15.12 10.94
C LEU A 175 2.13 -15.77 12.31
N ARG A 176 2.45 -17.05 12.47
CA ARG A 176 2.37 -17.77 13.75
C ARG A 176 3.29 -17.19 14.81
N GLU A 177 4.55 -16.92 14.46
CA GLU A 177 5.52 -16.26 15.34
C GLU A 177 5.03 -14.90 15.84
N ALA A 178 4.20 -14.22 15.04
CA ALA A 178 3.62 -12.93 15.37
C ALA A 178 2.22 -12.99 16.00
N MET A 179 1.67 -14.19 16.24
CA MET A 179 0.30 -14.39 16.73
C MET A 179 -0.77 -13.74 15.84
N LEU A 180 -0.52 -13.66 14.53
CA LEU A 180 -1.46 -13.16 13.52
C LEU A 180 -2.15 -14.30 12.76
N TRP A 181 -1.77 -15.55 13.04
CA TRP A 181 -2.39 -16.74 12.48
C TRP A 181 -3.19 -17.44 13.57
N LEU A 182 -4.42 -17.84 13.23
CA LEU A 182 -5.26 -18.60 14.13
C LEU A 182 -4.99 -20.09 13.92
N ASP A 183 -4.26 -20.70 14.84
CA ASP A 183 -4.19 -22.15 14.99
C ASP A 183 -4.93 -22.60 16.25
N GLU A 184 -5.29 -23.89 16.28
CA GLU A 184 -5.78 -24.53 17.51
C GLU A 184 -4.72 -24.47 18.61
N PRO A 185 -5.11 -24.38 19.90
CA PRO A 185 -4.16 -24.33 21.02
C PRO A 185 -3.14 -25.46 21.02
N SER A 186 -3.52 -26.65 20.53
CA SER A 186 -2.64 -27.83 20.45
C SER A 186 -1.43 -27.65 19.55
N TYR A 187 -1.45 -26.71 18.60
CA TYR A 187 -0.27 -26.39 17.78
C TYR A 187 0.87 -25.79 18.63
N TYR A 188 0.53 -25.12 19.73
CA TYR A 188 1.47 -24.43 20.61
C TYR A 188 1.79 -25.23 21.89
N ASP A 189 1.29 -26.47 21.99
CA ASP A 189 1.55 -27.38 23.11
C ASP A 189 2.85 -28.18 22.80
N PRO A 190 3.92 -28.03 23.61
CA PRO A 190 5.25 -28.59 23.33
C PRO A 190 5.38 -30.11 23.47
#